data_AF-A0AAN9B4Y5-F1
#
_entry.id   AF-A0AAN9B4Y5-F1
#
_cell.length_a   1.000
_cell.length_b   1.000
_cell.length_c   1.000
_cell.angle_alpha   90.00
_cell.angle_beta   90.00
_cell.angle_gamma   90.00
#
_symmetry.space_group_name_H-M   'P 1'
#
loop_
_entity.id
_entity.type
_entity.pdbx_description
1 polymer ?
#
loop_
_entity_poly.entity_id
_entity_poly.type
_entity_poly.pdbx_seq_one_letter_code
_entity_poly.pdbx_strand_id
1 'polypeptide(L)'
;MVIDSEEEEDSDEEMDDFIDDDGEDDMATVSGTIQQLFGYDKRRYRDEDDDDRNMEVGFSQLMKEEARSARLGRQEDLEDIRREEEELKQKRLQKKMRR
;
A
#
# COMPACT_ATOMS: atom_id res chain seq x y z
N MET A 1 20.63 -45.03 -51.91
CA MET A 1 20.59 -43.70 -52.55
C MET A 1 19.40 -43.69 -53.51
N VAL A 2 18.22 -43.33 -53.00
CA VAL A 2 17.10 -42.74 -53.73
C VAL A 2 16.43 -41.83 -52.70
N ILE A 3 16.51 -40.53 -52.94
CA ILE A 3 15.76 -39.48 -52.25
C ILE A 3 14.75 -39.03 -53.31
N ASP A 4 13.46 -39.16 -53.01
CA ASP A 4 12.35 -38.53 -53.74
C ASP A 4 11.17 -38.51 -52.76
N SER A 5 10.89 -37.41 -52.05
CA SER A 5 10.21 -36.17 -52.46
C SER A 5 8.71 -36.23 -52.08
N GLU A 6 8.38 -35.36 -51.12
CA GLU A 6 7.13 -34.60 -50.98
C GLU A 6 5.86 -35.27 -50.39
N GLU A 7 5.23 -34.48 -49.50
CA GLU A 7 3.87 -34.57 -48.92
C GLU A 7 3.58 -35.67 -47.89
N GLU A 8 3.70 -35.33 -46.60
CA GLU A 8 2.50 -34.90 -45.85
C GLU A 8 2.91 -34.01 -44.68
N GLU A 9 2.57 -32.75 -44.88
CA GLU A 9 2.60 -31.63 -43.96
C GLU A 9 1.41 -31.80 -43.00
N ASP A 10 1.56 -32.64 -41.97
CA ASP A 10 0.60 -32.75 -40.88
C ASP A 10 1.39 -32.97 -39.57
N SER A 11 2.31 -32.04 -39.30
CA SER A 11 2.76 -31.80 -37.93
C SER A 11 1.60 -31.09 -37.24
N ASP A 12 0.73 -31.88 -36.59
CA ASP A 12 -0.47 -31.48 -35.85
C ASP A 12 -0.49 -29.97 -35.49
N GLU A 13 -1.15 -29.14 -36.30
CA GLU A 13 -1.50 -27.76 -35.93
C GLU A 13 -2.39 -27.74 -34.66
N GLU A 14 -2.98 -28.89 -34.28
CA GLU A 14 -3.68 -29.13 -33.02
C GLU A 14 -2.75 -29.21 -31.79
N MET A 15 -1.45 -29.48 -31.97
CA MET A 15 -0.43 -29.43 -30.91
C MET A 15 0.29 -28.08 -30.81
N ASP A 16 0.01 -27.12 -31.69
CA ASP A 16 0.61 -25.77 -31.61
C ASP A 16 -0.12 -24.89 -30.57
N ASP A 17 -1.40 -25.20 -30.26
CA ASP A 17 -2.15 -24.66 -29.12
C ASP A 17 -1.86 -25.43 -27.80
N PHE A 18 -1.01 -26.47 -27.85
CA PHE A 18 -0.61 -27.24 -26.66
C PHE A 18 0.61 -26.64 -25.93
N ILE A 19 1.43 -25.83 -26.61
CA ILE A 19 2.47 -25.04 -25.92
C ILE A 19 1.83 -23.77 -25.39
N ASP A 20 1.28 -23.93 -24.18
CA ASP A 20 0.84 -22.86 -23.31
C ASP A 20 1.99 -21.87 -23.07
N ASP A 21 1.97 -20.72 -23.75
CA ASP A 21 2.85 -19.57 -23.44
C ASP A 21 2.53 -18.98 -22.05
N ASP A 22 1.55 -19.53 -21.33
CA ASP A 22 1.27 -19.29 -19.90
C ASP A 22 2.23 -20.05 -18.96
N GLY A 23 3.38 -20.49 -19.49
CA GLY A 23 4.52 -20.99 -18.72
C GLY A 23 5.27 -19.91 -17.92
N GLU A 24 4.86 -18.63 -17.98
CA GLU A 24 5.35 -17.60 -17.06
C GLU A 24 4.65 -17.68 -15.70
N ASP A 25 5.05 -18.68 -14.91
CA ASP A 25 4.92 -18.74 -13.45
C ASP A 25 3.71 -17.99 -12.87
N ASP A 26 2.54 -18.63 -12.82
CA ASP A 26 1.36 -18.17 -12.06
C ASP A 26 1.74 -17.60 -10.68
N MET A 27 2.74 -18.21 -10.01
CA MET A 27 3.27 -17.72 -8.74
C MET A 27 3.99 -16.36 -8.83
N ALA A 28 4.72 -16.07 -9.90
CA ALA A 28 5.36 -14.77 -10.14
C ALA A 28 4.30 -13.69 -10.40
N THR A 29 3.24 -14.02 -11.12
CA THR A 29 2.09 -13.15 -11.35
C THR A 29 1.31 -12.91 -10.06
N VAL A 30 1.05 -13.94 -9.25
CA VAL A 30 0.40 -13.80 -7.94
C VAL A 30 1.26 -12.98 -6.97
N SER A 31 2.56 -13.26 -6.87
CA SER A 31 3.48 -12.52 -6.02
C SER A 31 3.61 -11.05 -6.45
N GLY A 32 3.72 -10.79 -7.76
CA GLY A 32 3.74 -9.45 -8.32
C GLY A 32 2.44 -8.68 -8.06
N THR A 33 1.29 -9.35 -8.20
CA THR A 33 -0.03 -8.78 -7.90
C THR A 33 -0.15 -8.41 -6.42
N ILE A 34 0.32 -9.27 -5.51
CA ILE A 34 0.33 -8.99 -4.06
C ILE A 34 1.24 -7.80 -3.75
N GLN A 35 2.44 -7.75 -4.33
CA GLN A 35 3.37 -6.63 -4.14
C GLN A 35 2.75 -5.31 -4.63
N GLN A 36 2.08 -5.33 -5.79
CA GLN A 36 1.39 -4.17 -6.33
C GLN A 36 0.22 -3.73 -5.44
N LEU A 37 -0.56 -4.67 -4.91
CA LEU A 37 -1.69 -4.39 -4.03
C LEU A 37 -1.27 -3.66 -2.75
N PHE A 38 -0.17 -4.08 -2.13
CA PHE A 38 0.35 -3.49 -0.90
C PHE A 38 1.41 -2.40 -1.13
N GLY A 39 1.75 -2.09 -2.38
CA GLY A 39 2.77 -1.09 -2.73
C GLY A 39 4.18 -1.46 -2.28
N TYR A 40 4.49 -2.76 -2.22
CA TYR A 40 5.82 -3.25 -1.87
C TYR A 40 6.79 -3.10 -3.05
N ASP A 41 7.87 -2.36 -2.85
CA ASP A 41 8.95 -2.24 -3.82
C ASP A 41 10.26 -2.73 -3.19
N LYS A 42 10.70 -3.92 -3.58
CA LYS A 42 11.95 -4.55 -3.11
C LYS A 42 13.19 -3.67 -3.27
N ARG A 43 13.19 -2.74 -4.23
CA ARG A 43 14.34 -1.85 -4.49
C ARG A 43 14.55 -0.84 -3.36
N ARG A 44 13.52 -0.52 -2.59
CA ARG A 44 13.60 0.44 -1.46
C ARG A 44 14.42 -0.07 -0.30
N TYR A 45 14.53 -1.39 -0.17
CA TYR A 45 15.14 -2.08 0.96
C TYR A 45 16.54 -2.64 0.65
N ARG A 46 17.07 -2.40 -0.55
CA ARG A 46 18.35 -3.01 -1.00
C ARG A 46 19.54 -2.62 -0.13
N ASP A 47 19.51 -1.39 0.38
CA ASP A 47 20.61 -0.77 1.12
C ASP A 47 20.26 -0.63 2.62
N GLU A 48 19.17 -1.26 3.09
CA GLU A 48 18.80 -1.32 4.50
C GLU A 48 19.62 -2.40 5.23
N ASP A 49 19.98 -2.15 6.48
CA ASP A 49 20.58 -3.17 7.34
C ASP A 49 19.49 -4.04 7.97
N ASP A 50 19.71 -5.35 8.00
CA ASP A 50 18.81 -6.30 8.69
C ASP A 50 18.90 -6.19 10.24
N ASP A 51 19.50 -5.12 10.78
CA ASP A 51 19.74 -4.94 12.22
C ASP A 51 18.51 -4.40 12.94
N ASP A 52 17.81 -5.29 13.65
CA ASP A 52 16.57 -5.00 14.36
C ASP A 52 16.74 -4.54 15.81
N ARG A 53 17.98 -4.50 16.33
CA ARG A 53 18.25 -4.26 17.77
C ARG A 53 17.73 -2.91 18.27
N ASN A 54 17.54 -1.95 17.37
CA ASN A 54 17.07 -0.60 17.69
C ASN A 54 15.58 -0.40 17.39
N MET A 55 14.84 -1.43 16.99
CA MET A 55 13.40 -1.33 16.75
C MET A 55 12.57 -1.32 18.04
N GLU A 56 13.16 -1.73 19.17
CA GLU A 56 12.48 -1.74 20.46
C GLU A 56 12.70 -0.45 21.25
N VAL A 57 11.65 -0.02 21.97
CA VAL A 57 11.71 1.14 22.86
C VAL A 57 11.60 0.72 24.32
N GLY A 58 12.35 1.39 25.19
CA GLY A 58 12.29 1.12 26.63
C GLY A 58 11.03 1.71 27.27
N PHE A 59 10.58 1.14 28.39
CA PHE A 59 9.39 1.58 29.14
C PHE A 59 9.37 3.10 29.43
N SER A 60 10.50 3.67 29.82
CA SER A 60 10.58 5.11 30.14
C SER A 60 10.37 6.02 28.92
N GLN A 61 10.73 5.57 27.71
CA GLN A 61 10.48 6.31 26.48
C GLN A 61 9.01 6.21 26.09
N LEU A 62 8.43 5.01 26.17
CA LEU A 62 7.00 4.77 25.93
C LEU A 62 6.13 5.67 26.82
N MET A 63 6.41 5.73 28.13
CA MET A 63 5.65 6.58 29.05
C MET A 63 5.77 8.07 28.73
N LYS A 64 6.94 8.53 28.26
CA LYS A 64 7.13 9.93 27.83
C LYS A 64 6.32 10.23 26.57
N GLU A 65 6.31 9.31 25.63
CA GLU A 65 5.55 9.42 24.39
C GLU A 65 4.04 9.44 24.65
N GLU A 66 3.55 8.52 25.50
CA GLU A 66 2.16 8.49 25.93
C GLU A 66 1.74 9.79 26.63
N ALA A 67 2.56 10.29 27.56
CA ALA A 67 2.30 11.56 28.23
C ALA A 67 2.30 12.75 27.27
N ARG A 68 3.19 12.74 26.27
CA ARG A 68 3.23 13.78 25.23
C ARG A 68 1.98 13.72 24.34
N SER A 69 1.59 12.53 23.90
CA SER A 69 0.41 12.29 23.07
C SER A 69 -0.86 12.73 23.81
N ALA A 70 -1.04 12.30 25.05
CA ALA A 70 -2.18 12.68 25.88
C ALA A 70 -2.26 14.20 26.13
N ARG A 71 -1.11 14.88 26.27
CA ARG A 71 -1.09 16.33 26.40
C ARG A 71 -1.50 17.01 25.10
N LEU A 72 -0.98 16.55 23.96
CA LEU A 72 -1.29 17.14 22.66
C LEU A 72 -2.76 16.93 22.29
N GLY A 73 -3.29 15.72 22.47
CA GLY A 73 -4.71 15.44 22.20
C GLY A 73 -5.65 16.31 23.03
N ARG A 74 -5.38 16.50 24.32
CA ARG A 74 -6.18 17.42 25.14
C ARG A 74 -6.10 18.88 24.67
N GLN A 75 -4.94 19.31 24.16
CA GLN A 75 -4.79 20.67 23.64
C GLN A 75 -5.59 20.84 22.34
N GLU A 76 -5.51 19.87 21.44
CA GLU A 76 -6.27 19.83 20.19
C GLU A 76 -7.78 19.88 20.46
N ASP A 77 -8.29 19.03 21.38
CA ASP A 77 -9.70 19.02 21.77
C ASP A 77 -10.17 20.41 22.27
N LEU A 78 -9.36 21.08 23.09
CA LEU A 78 -9.68 22.40 23.62
C LEU A 78 -9.66 23.49 22.54
N GLU A 79 -8.72 23.40 21.61
CA GLU A 79 -8.64 24.33 20.48
C GLU A 79 -9.83 24.18 19.54
N ASP A 80 -10.26 22.95 19.28
CA ASP A 80 -11.44 22.67 18.46
C ASP A 80 -12.73 23.15 19.11
N ILE A 81 -12.93 22.90 20.41
CA ILE A 81 -14.08 23.44 21.15
C ILE A 81 -14.11 24.97 21.05
N ARG A 82 -12.96 25.61 21.22
CA ARG A 82 -12.87 27.08 21.14
C ARG A 82 -13.23 27.59 19.74
N ARG A 83 -12.72 26.94 18.69
CA ARG A 83 -13.02 27.31 17.30
C ARG A 83 -14.51 27.15 17.00
N GLU A 84 -15.11 26.04 17.43
CA GLU A 84 -16.54 25.77 17.25
C GLU A 84 -17.41 26.82 17.96
N GLU A 85 -17.07 27.19 19.20
CA GLU A 85 -17.77 28.25 19.92
C GLU A 85 -17.72 29.60 19.21
N GLU A 86 -16.55 29.97 18.68
CA GLU A 86 -16.36 31.22 17.95
C GLU A 86 -17.21 31.23 16.67
N GLU A 87 -17.24 30.13 15.92
CA GLU A 87 -18.11 29.98 14.76
C GLU A 87 -19.60 30.06 15.11
N LEU A 88 -20.03 29.40 16.19
CA LEU A 88 -21.41 29.46 16.68
C LEU A 88 -21.81 30.88 17.05
N LYS A 89 -20.92 31.63 17.71
CA LYS A 89 -21.13 33.05 18.06
C LYS A 89 -21.29 33.90 16.79
N GLN A 90 -20.41 33.73 15.78
CA GLN A 90 -20.50 34.43 14.51
C GLN A 90 -21.80 34.10 13.75
N LYS A 91 -22.15 32.81 13.64
CA LYS A 91 -23.40 32.35 13.01
C LYS A 91 -24.63 32.94 13.70
N ARG A 92 -24.63 33.05 15.04
CA ARG A 92 -25.73 33.68 15.81
C ARG A 92 -25.83 35.17 15.53
N LEU A 93 -24.72 35.91 15.44
CA LEU A 93 -24.72 37.33 15.13
C LEU A 93 -25.23 37.59 13.71
N GLN A 94 -24.77 36.83 12.72
CA GLN A 94 -25.25 36.94 11.33
C GLN A 94 -26.76 36.67 11.22
N LYS A 95 -27.28 35.65 11.93
CA LYS A 95 -28.73 35.37 11.98
C LYS A 95 -29.53 36.51 12.61
N LYS A 96 -28.97 37.22 13.61
CA LYS A 96 -29.61 38.40 14.21
C LYS A 96 -29.62 39.60 13.27
N MET A 97 -28.56 39.80 12.47
CA MET A 97 -28.47 40.90 11.51
C MET A 97 -29.32 40.69 10.25
N ARG A 98 -29.68 39.44 9.93
CA ARG A 98 -30.54 39.09 8.79
C ARG A 98 -32.04 39.11 9.15
N ARG A 99 -32.39 39.37 10.40
CA ARG A 99 -33.77 39.44 10.90
C ARG A 99 -34.14 40.89 11.17
#